data_AF-A0A966S0D6-F1
#
_entry.id   AF-A0A966S0D6-F1
#
_cell.length_a   1.000
_cell.length_b   1.000
_cell.length_c   1.000
_cell.angle_alpha   90.00
_cell.angle_beta   90.00
_cell.angle_gamma   90.00
#
_symmetry.space_group_name_H-M   'P 1'
#
loop_
_entity.id
_entity.type
_entity.pdbx_description
1 polymer ?
#
loop_
_entity_poly.entity_id
_entity_poly.type
_entity_poly.pdbx_seq_one_letter_code
_entity_poly.pdbx_strand_id
1 'polypeptide(L)'
;MYSLERKELEDPQCTDEKGVEPRAAFRTRMIKGISLAQTFHQHPLIVGHGRLLFELCFILDVPPLMQVKNYELLKIKPSSKGWDIEFV
;
A
#
# COMPACT_ATOMS: atom_id res chain seq x y z
N MET A 1 14.26 -0.68 5.88
CA MET A 1 13.03 -1.45 6.14
C MET A 1 12.61 -1.10 7.55
N TYR A 2 11.46 -0.43 7.70
CA TYR A 2 10.95 -0.10 9.02
C TYR A 2 10.57 -1.41 9.75
N SER A 3 10.77 -1.43 11.07
CA SER A 3 10.63 -2.63 11.91
C SER A 3 9.21 -3.18 11.93
N LEU A 4 8.21 -2.32 11.73
CA LEU A 4 6.80 -2.66 11.81
C LEU A 4 6.34 -3.53 10.63
N GLU A 5 6.69 -3.15 9.40
CA GLU A 5 6.24 -3.86 8.19
C GLU A 5 6.84 -5.27 8.14
N ARG A 6 8.04 -5.49 8.69
CA ARG A 6 8.59 -6.84 8.89
C ARG A 6 7.73 -7.66 9.85
N LYS A 7 7.41 -7.10 11.02
CA LYS A 7 6.55 -7.78 12.00
C LYS A 7 5.18 -8.07 11.41
N GLU A 8 4.60 -7.14 10.66
CA GLU A 8 3.30 -7.30 9.99
C GLU A 8 3.31 -8.36 8.87
N LEU A 9 4.46 -8.70 8.29
CA LEU A 9 4.62 -9.83 7.36
C LEU A 9 4.57 -11.18 8.08
N GLU A 10 5.18 -11.24 9.26
CA GLU A 10 5.29 -12.46 10.07
C GLU A 10 4.00 -12.70 10.89
N ASP A 11 3.38 -11.62 11.37
CA ASP A 11 2.11 -11.59 12.09
C ASP A 11 1.24 -10.42 11.63
N PRO A 12 0.20 -10.67 10.80
CA PRO A 12 -0.74 -9.64 10.34
C PRO A 12 -1.54 -8.94 11.44
N GLN A 13 -1.60 -9.51 12.66
CA GLN A 13 -2.29 -8.96 13.83
C GLN A 13 -1.34 -8.23 14.79
N CYS A 14 -0.07 -8.07 14.42
CA CYS A 14 0.89 -7.28 15.22
C CYS A 14 0.34 -5.88 15.50
N THR A 15 0.21 -5.54 16.79
CA THR A 15 -0.33 -4.26 17.26
C THR A 15 0.58 -3.62 18.33
N ASP A 16 1.82 -4.11 18.41
CA ASP A 16 2.56 -4.20 19.68
C ASP A 16 3.17 -2.86 20.13
N GLU A 17 2.95 -1.77 19.40
CA GLU A 17 3.59 -0.48 19.65
C GLU A 17 2.55 0.57 20.07
N LYS A 18 2.60 0.98 21.34
CA LYS A 18 1.69 1.99 21.90
C LYS A 18 1.77 3.28 21.08
N GLY A 19 0.63 3.71 20.55
CA GLY A 19 0.54 4.92 19.71
C GLY A 19 0.74 4.66 18.20
N VAL A 20 0.96 3.42 17.78
CA VAL A 20 0.98 3.03 16.38
C VAL A 20 -0.44 2.69 15.91
N GLU A 21 -0.82 3.23 14.75
CA GLU A 21 -2.10 2.92 14.13
C GLU A 21 -2.14 1.42 13.73
N PRO A 22 -3.16 0.68 14.18
CA PRO A 22 -3.33 -0.72 13.80
C PRO A 22 -3.45 -0.88 12.28
N ARG A 23 -2.83 -1.93 11.74
CA ARG A 23 -2.81 -2.22 10.29
C ARG A 23 -4.21 -2.23 9.67
N ALA A 24 -5.19 -2.83 10.36
CA ALA A 24 -6.58 -2.86 9.90
C ALA A 24 -7.20 -1.46 9.77
N ALA A 25 -6.96 -0.57 10.74
CA ALA A 25 -7.44 0.81 10.70
C ALA A 25 -6.77 1.60 9.55
N PHE A 26 -5.45 1.42 9.39
CA PHE A 26 -4.70 2.00 8.27
C PHE A 26 -5.25 1.54 6.91
N ARG A 27 -5.46 0.23 6.74
CA ARG A 27 -6.06 -0.37 5.54
C ARG A 27 -7.42 0.24 5.21
N THR A 28 -8.32 0.30 6.19
CA THR A 28 -9.66 0.90 6.00
C THR A 28 -9.58 2.35 5.54
N ARG A 29 -8.72 3.15 6.18
CA ARG A 29 -8.53 4.57 5.83
C ARG A 29 -7.95 4.74 4.44
N MET A 30 -6.97 3.92 4.06
CA MET A 30 -6.33 3.96 2.75
C MET A 30 -7.30 3.59 1.63
N ILE A 31 -8.05 2.49 1.77
CA ILE A 31 -9.05 2.05 0.77
C ILE A 31 -10.05 3.17 0.53
N LYS A 32 -10.60 3.76 1.61
CA LYS A 32 -11.56 4.87 1.51
C LYS A 32 -10.98 6.05 0.73
N GLY A 33 -9.72 6.41 0.98
CA GLY A 33 -9.05 7.51 0.28
C GLY A 33 -8.84 7.24 -1.21
N ILE A 34 -8.36 6.04 -1.55
CA ILE A 34 -8.13 5.64 -2.96
C ILE A 34 -9.46 5.56 -3.72
N SER A 35 -10.48 4.92 -3.13
CA SER A 35 -11.80 4.82 -3.76
C SER A 35 -12.43 6.19 -3.99
N LEU A 36 -12.27 7.12 -3.06
CA LEU A 36 -12.73 8.51 -3.24
C LEU A 36 -11.95 9.22 -4.35
N ALA A 37 -10.62 9.06 -4.43
CA ALA A 37 -9.84 9.68 -5.51
C ALA A 37 -10.27 9.18 -6.89
N GLN A 38 -10.62 7.89 -7.00
CA GLN A 38 -11.12 7.27 -8.22
C GLN A 38 -12.49 7.80 -8.68
N THR A 39 -13.29 8.43 -7.79
CA THR A 39 -14.55 9.08 -8.22
C THR A 39 -14.31 10.41 -8.93
N PHE A 40 -13.16 11.05 -8.73
CA PHE A 40 -12.82 12.34 -9.35
C PHE A 40 -11.95 12.19 -10.60
N HIS A 41 -11.07 11.19 -10.61
CA HIS A 41 -10.13 10.97 -11.70
C HIS A 41 -10.07 9.47 -12.04
N GLN A 42 -10.11 9.16 -13.34
CA GLN A 42 -9.97 7.77 -13.82
C GLN A 42 -8.60 7.17 -13.46
N HIS A 43 -7.56 8.01 -13.42
CA HIS A 43 -6.19 7.63 -13.10
C HIS A 43 -5.61 8.60 -12.05
N PRO A 44 -6.01 8.47 -10.77
CA PRO A 44 -5.58 9.40 -9.74
C PRO A 44 -4.08 9.25 -9.46
N LEU A 45 -3.39 10.38 -9.29
CA LEU A 45 -2.03 10.39 -8.73
C LEU A 45 -2.14 10.23 -7.20
N ILE A 46 -1.61 9.14 -6.66
CA ILE A 46 -1.57 8.89 -5.23
C ILE A 46 -0.14 9.13 -4.73
N VAL A 47 0.03 10.12 -3.85
CA VAL A 47 1.31 10.43 -3.21
C VAL A 47 1.28 9.91 -1.77
N GLY A 48 2.26 9.10 -1.39
CA GLY A 48 2.30 8.47 -0.07
C GLY A 48 3.69 7.97 0.31
N HIS A 49 3.74 7.23 1.42
CA HIS A 49 4.96 6.65 1.96
C HIS A 49 5.04 5.13 1.68
N GLY A 50 6.20 4.53 1.95
CA GLY A 50 6.43 3.10 1.76
C GLY A 50 5.36 2.19 2.38
N ARG A 51 4.84 2.52 3.58
CA ARG A 51 3.77 1.75 4.23
C ARG A 51 2.47 1.71 3.40
N LEU A 52 2.13 2.81 2.71
CA LEU A 52 0.97 2.85 1.82
C LEU A 52 1.16 1.89 0.65
N LEU A 53 2.34 1.92 0.01
CA LEU A 53 2.65 1.02 -1.10
C LEU A 53 2.65 -0.45 -0.65
N PHE A 54 3.28 -0.73 0.49
CA PHE A 54 3.31 -2.06 1.08
C PHE A 54 1.90 -2.61 1.29
N GLU A 55 1.03 -1.84 1.93
CA GLU A 55 -0.35 -2.26 2.18
C GLU A 55 -1.17 -2.36 0.89
N LEU A 56 -0.91 -1.50 -0.09
CA LEU A 56 -1.54 -1.57 -1.39
C LEU A 56 -1.19 -2.88 -2.11
N CYS A 57 0.06 -3.34 -2.04
CA CYS A 57 0.45 -4.64 -2.60
C CYS A 57 -0.38 -5.79 -2.01
N PHE A 58 -0.64 -5.78 -0.69
CA PHE A 58 -1.49 -6.78 -0.05
C PHE A 58 -2.94 -6.76 -0.52
N ILE A 59 -3.51 -5.57 -0.71
CA ILE A 59 -4.89 -5.44 -1.17
C ILE A 59 -5.05 -5.92 -2.62
N LEU A 60 -4.04 -5.64 -3.44
CA LEU A 60 -4.03 -6.03 -4.85
C LEU A 60 -3.60 -7.48 -5.08
N ASP A 61 -3.27 -8.21 -4.01
CA ASP A 61 -2.75 -9.59 -4.06
C ASP A 61 -1.51 -9.72 -4.96
N VAL A 62 -0.57 -8.77 -4.82
CA VAL A 62 0.71 -8.77 -5.53
C VAL A 62 1.88 -8.86 -4.54
N PRO A 63 3.06 -9.34 -4.97
CA PRO A 63 4.23 -9.41 -4.10
C PRO A 63 4.55 -8.05 -3.46
N PRO A 64 4.80 -7.99 -2.14
CA PRO A 64 5.01 -6.73 -1.44
C PRO A 64 6.33 -6.06 -1.84
N LEU A 65 6.24 -4.78 -2.20
CA LEU A 65 7.40 -3.95 -2.51
C LEU A 65 7.95 -3.31 -1.23
N MET A 66 9.02 -3.88 -0.68
CA MET A 66 9.56 -3.50 0.63
C MET A 66 10.41 -2.22 0.62
N GLN A 67 11.00 -1.88 -0.51
CA GLN A 67 11.88 -0.71 -0.65
C GLN A 67 11.69 -0.11 -2.04
N VAL A 68 11.17 1.11 -2.05
CA VAL A 68 11.13 1.95 -3.23
C VAL A 68 11.90 3.22 -2.90
N LYS A 69 12.71 3.71 -3.84
CA LYS A 69 13.47 4.94 -3.64
C LYS A 69 12.51 6.12 -3.51
N ASN A 70 12.93 7.16 -2.78
CA ASN A 70 12.15 8.39 -2.71
C ASN A 70 11.99 8.98 -4.11
N TYR A 71 10.82 9.57 -4.37
CA TYR A 71 10.45 10.20 -5.65
C TYR A 71 10.32 9.26 -6.85
N GLU A 72 10.29 7.94 -6.62
CA GLU A 72 9.93 6.98 -7.67
C GLU A 72 8.44 7.08 -7.99
N LEU A 73 8.14 6.99 -9.29
CA LEU A 73 6.78 6.94 -9.80
C LEU A 73 6.45 5.50 -10.22
N LEU A 74 5.33 5.00 -9.71
CA LEU A 74 4.85 3.66 -9.99
C LEU A 74 3.52 3.78 -10.73
N LYS A 75 3.39 3.01 -11.81
CA LYS A 75 2.12 2.81 -12.51
C LYS A 75 1.54 1.46 -12.12
N ILE A 76 0.31 1.48 -11.61
CA ILE A 76 -0.43 0.29 -11.20
C ILE A 76 -1.64 0.14 -12.11
N LYS A 77 -1.79 -1.02 -12.75
CA LYS A 77 -2.86 -1.27 -13.73
C LYS A 77 -3.39 -2.71 -13.65
N PRO A 78 -4.68 -2.94 -13.99
CA PRO A 78 -5.20 -4.29 -14.10
C PRO A 78 -4.53 -5.05 -15.26
N SER A 79 -4.37 -6.35 -15.10
CA SER A 79 -3.80 -7.27 -16.09
C SER A 79 -4.63 -8.56 -16.17
N SER A 80 -4.30 -9.44 -17.12
CA SER A 80 -4.99 -10.73 -17.28
C SER A 80 -4.83 -11.68 -16.09
N LYS A 81 -3.88 -11.39 -15.19
CA LYS A 81 -3.55 -12.20 -14.00
C LYS A 81 -3.82 -11.47 -12.68
N GLY A 82 -4.49 -10.31 -12.71
CA GLY A 82 -4.73 -9.47 -11.54
C GLY A 82 -4.23 -8.05 -11.75
N TRP A 83 -3.14 -7.68 -11.09
CA TRP A 83 -2.56 -6.33 -11.12
C TRP A 83 -1.08 -6.35 -11.46
N ASP A 84 -0.66 -5.40 -12.29
CA ASP A 84 0.75 -5.18 -12.62
C ASP A 84 1.23 -3.85 -12.03
N ILE A 85 2.48 -3.83 -11.55
CA ILE A 85 3.18 -2.63 -11.06
C ILE A 85 4.41 -2.39 -11.95
N GLU A 86 4.51 -1.19 -12.52
CA GLU A 86 5.60 -0.76 -13.40
C GLU A 86 6.27 0.50 -12.84
N PHE A 87 7.61 0.53 -12.82
CA PHE A 87 8.37 1.76 -12.54
C PHE A 87 8.36 2.65 -13.80
N VAL A 88 8.18 3.96 -13.60
CA VAL A 88 8.11 4.97 -14.67
C VAL A 88 9.40 5.76 -14.77
#